data_AF-A0A849E6D5-F1
#
_entry.id   AF-A0A849E6D5-F1
#
_cell.length_a   1.000
_cell.length_b   1.000
_cell.length_c   1.000
_cell.angle_alpha   90.00
_cell.angle_beta   90.00
_cell.angle_gamma   90.00
#
_symmetry.space_group_name_H-M   'P 1'
#
loop_
_entity.id
_entity.type
_entity.pdbx_description
1 polymer ?
#
loop_
_entity_poly.entity_id
_entity_poly.type
_entity_poly.pdbx_seq_one_letter_code
_entity_poly.pdbx_strand_id
1 'polypeptide(L)' 'MAKAIHTMVRVLDEAKSVEFYNKAFGLGIEDRFEFDGFTLVYLKNPENDFEIELTINHDRTEPYE' A
#
# COMPACT_ATOMS: atom_id res chain seq x y z
N MET A 1 0.39 -21.11 -14.48
CA MET A 1 0.41 -19.88 -15.30
C MET A 1 0.74 -18.71 -14.41
N ALA A 2 1.41 -17.67 -14.91
CA ALA A 2 1.68 -16.46 -14.11
C ALA A 2 0.37 -15.68 -13.85
N LYS A 3 0.19 -15.15 -12.64
CA LYS A 3 -0.92 -14.30 -12.21
C LYS A 3 -0.33 -13.03 -11.59
N ALA A 4 -0.85 -11.86 -11.97
CA ALA A 4 -0.56 -10.62 -11.24
C ALA A 4 -1.31 -10.68 -9.91
N ILE A 5 -0.59 -10.58 -8.79
CA ILE A 5 -1.16 -10.73 -7.45
C ILE A 5 -1.23 -9.40 -6.69
N HIS A 6 -0.41 -8.42 -7.05
CA HIS A 6 -0.49 -7.08 -6.49
C HIS A 6 0.05 -6.03 -7.48
N THR A 7 -0.17 -4.77 -7.16
CA THR A 7 0.61 -3.64 -7.69
C THR A 7 1.19 -2.83 -6.54
N MET A 8 2.40 -2.32 -6.74
CA MET A 8 3.08 -1.48 -5.75
C MET A 8 2.96 -0.01 -6.14
N VAL A 9 2.66 0.83 -5.15
CA VAL A 9 2.62 2.29 -5.26
C VAL A 9 3.45 2.89 -4.13
N ARG A 10 4.42 3.74 -4.46
CA ARG A 10 5.12 4.54 -3.45
C ARG A 10 4.23 5.69 -3.00
N VAL A 11 4.13 5.88 -1.69
CA VAL A 11 3.32 6.95 -1.11
C VAL A 11 4.15 7.77 -0.13
N LEU A 12 3.79 9.05 0.00
CA LEU A 12 4.43 9.98 0.93
C LEU A 12 3.76 9.95 2.32
N ASP A 13 2.44 9.76 2.35
CA ASP A 13 1.62 9.81 3.57
C ASP A 13 0.79 8.53 3.67
N GLU A 14 1.24 7.59 4.52
CA GLU A 14 0.61 6.30 4.74
C GLU A 14 -0.86 6.46 5.12
N ALA A 15 -1.15 7.30 6.12
CA ALA A 15 -2.47 7.44 6.70
C ALA A 15 -3.48 7.95 5.66
N LYS A 16 -3.10 8.96 4.89
CA LYS A 16 -3.96 9.50 3.81
C LYS A 16 -4.21 8.45 2.72
N SER A 17 -3.20 7.69 2.33
CA SER A 17 -3.35 6.66 1.31
C SER A 17 -4.24 5.52 1.77
N VAL A 18 -4.06 5.01 3.00
CA VAL A 18 -4.93 3.97 3.59
C VAL A 18 -6.38 4.46 3.66
N GLU A 19 -6.61 5.69 4.15
CA GLU A 19 -7.94 6.27 4.23
C GLU A 19 -8.61 6.39 2.85
N PHE A 20 -7.85 6.81 1.82
CA PHE A 20 -8.35 6.90 0.45
C PHE A 20 -8.80 5.55 -0.08
N TYR A 21 -7.94 4.53 -0.02
CA TYR A 21 -8.25 3.20 -0.55
C TYR A 21 -9.38 2.52 0.23
N ASN A 22 -9.46 2.77 1.54
CA ASN A 22 -10.57 2.29 2.35
C ASN A 22 -11.90 2.93 1.95
N LYS A 23 -11.96 4.25 1.82
CA LYS A 23 -13.20 4.95 1.47
C LYS A 23 -13.67 4.68 0.05
N ALA A 24 -12.74 4.64 -0.90
CA ALA A 24 -13.08 4.53 -2.32
C ALA A 24 -13.38 3.07 -2.74
N PHE A 25 -12.67 2.10 -2.15
CA PHE A 25 -12.67 0.71 -2.63
C PHE A 25 -12.90 -0.33 -1.51
N GLY A 26 -13.05 0.10 -0.25
CA GLY A 26 -13.21 -0.81 0.88
C GLY A 26 -11.97 -1.63 1.21
N LEU A 27 -10.78 -1.21 0.76
CA LEU A 27 -9.54 -1.92 1.06
C LEU A 27 -9.05 -1.56 2.47
N GLY A 28 -8.79 -2.58 3.29
CA GLY A 28 -8.20 -2.44 4.61
C GLY A 28 -6.75 -2.93 4.62
N ILE A 29 -5.99 -2.57 5.66
CA ILE A 29 -4.66 -3.12 5.88
C ILE A 29 -4.80 -4.61 6.20
N GLU A 30 -4.19 -5.45 5.38
CA GLU A 30 -4.04 -6.88 5.64
C GLU A 30 -2.76 -7.14 6.43
N ASP A 31 -1.64 -6.67 5.90
CA ASP A 31 -0.31 -6.95 6.41
C ASP A 31 0.58 -5.71 6.38
N ARG A 32 1.55 -5.69 7.29
CA ARG A 32 2.52 -4.60 7.43
C ARG A 32 3.89 -5.17 7.75
N PHE A 33 4.89 -4.73 6.99
CA PHE A 33 6.27 -5.15 7.17
C PHE A 33 7.16 -3.91 7.25
N GLU A 34 7.90 -3.80 8.35
CA GLU A 34 8.83 -2.69 8.60
C GLU A 34 10.26 -3.15 8.37
N PHE A 35 11.01 -2.35 7.62
CA PHE A 35 12.41 -2.58 7.29
C PHE A 35 13.23 -1.34 7.62
N ASP A 36 14.56 -1.48 7.54
CA ASP A 36 15.44 -0.33 7.63
C ASP A 36 15.23 0.60 6.43
N GLY A 37 14.75 1.82 6.69
CA GLY A 37 14.53 2.88 5.70
C GLY A 37 13.18 2.87 4.98
N PHE A 38 12.35 1.82 5.10
CA PHE A 38 11.01 1.81 4.50
C PHE A 38 10.02 0.85 5.18
N THR A 39 8.73 1.07 4.91
CA THR A 39 7.62 0.22 5.35
C THR A 39 6.79 -0.22 4.14
N LEU A 40 6.37 -1.49 4.13
CA LEU A 40 5.37 -2.02 3.22
C LEU A 40 4.03 -2.18 3.94
N VAL A 41 2.95 -1.75 3.30
CA VAL A 41 1.58 -1.93 3.78
C VAL A 41 0.75 -2.55 2.66
N TYR A 42 0.23 -3.75 2.88
CA TYR A 42 -0.62 -4.45 1.93
C TYR A 42 -2.08 -4.18 2.22
N LEU A 43 -2.83 -3.74 1.21
CA LEU A 43 -4.26 -3.47 1.29
C LEU A 43 -5.06 -4.47 0.47
N LYS A 44 -6.12 -5.02 1.06
CA LYS A 44 -7.03 -5.94 0.39
C LYS A 44 -8.46 -5.85 0.91
N ASN A 45 -9.38 -6.54 0.24
CA ASN A 45 -10.71 -6.81 0.75
C ASN A 45 -11.09 -8.28 0.48
N PRO A 46 -12.21 -8.79 1.04
CA PRO A 46 -12.63 -10.17 0.82
C PRO A 46 -13.15 -10.47 -0.60
N GLU A 47 -13.31 -9.47 -1.47
CA GLU A 47 -13.93 -9.63 -2.79
C GLU A 47 -12.92 -10.06 -3.87
N ASN A 48 -11.61 -9.82 -3.66
CA ASN A 48 -10.57 -10.15 -4.63
C ASN A 48 -9.23 -10.50 -3.96
N ASP A 49 -8.49 -11.45 -4.55
CA ASP A 49 -7.14 -11.85 -4.10
C ASP A 49 -6.04 -10.85 -4.52
N PHE A 50 -6.37 -9.78 -5.26
CA PHE A 50 -5.41 -8.78 -5.71
C PHE A 50 -5.18 -7.70 -4.65
N GLU A 51 -3.92 -7.37 -4.40
CA GLU A 51 -3.53 -6.45 -3.34
C GLU A 51 -2.96 -5.12 -3.88
N ILE A 52 -3.16 -4.05 -3.13
CA ILE A 52 -2.39 -2.81 -3.30
C ILE A 52 -1.29 -2.80 -2.25
N GLU A 53 -0.04 -2.83 -2.69
CA GLU A 53 1.12 -2.65 -1.81
C GLU A 53 1.51 -1.16 -1.79
N LEU A 54 1.47 -0.55 -0.62
CA LEU A 54 2.02 0.78 -0.38
C LEU A 54 3.46 0.67 0.13
N THR A 55 4.37 1.40 -0.50
CA THR A 55 5.74 1.55 0.01
C THR A 55 5.98 2.96 0.52
N ILE A 56 6.36 3.05 1.79
CA ILE A 56 6.64 4.31 2.50
C ILE A 56 8.15 4.36 2.76
N ASN A 57 8.87 5.25 2.09
CA ASN A 57 10.29 5.49 2.38
C ASN A 57 10.41 6.50 3.52
N HIS A 58 11.14 6.17 4.59
CA HIS A 58 11.16 6.94 5.83
C HIS A 58 11.86 8.29 5.71
N ASP A 59 12.81 8.41 4.79
CA ASP A 59 13.59 9.63 4.54
C ASP A 59 12.93 10.57 3.51
N ARG A 60 11.88 10.12 2.83
CA ARG A 60 11.22 10.88 1.77
C ARG A 60 10.25 11.89 2.37
N THR A 61 10.45 13.16 2.03
CA THR A 61 9.60 14.28 2.47
C THR A 61 8.94 15.05 1.33
N GLU A 62 9.33 14.75 0.08
CA GLU A 62 8.81 15.40 -1.13
C GLU A 62 7.98 14.44 -2.00
N PRO A 63 7.01 14.96 -2.78
CA PRO A 63 6.23 14.15 -3.73
C PRO A 63 7.10 13.36 -4.73
N TYR A 64 6.56 12.28 -5.27
CA TYR A 64 7.16 11.53 -6.39
C TYR A 64 6.77 12.18 -7.73
N GLU A 65 7.65 12.14 -8.73
CA GLU A 65 7.43 12.63 -10.11
C GLU A 65 6.71 11.62 -11.00
#